data_AF-A0A812YBT2-F1
#
_entry.id   AF-A0A812YBT2-F1
#
_cell.length_a   1.000
_cell.length_b   1.000
_cell.length_c   1.000
_cell.angle_alpha   90.00
_cell.angle_beta   90.00
_cell.angle_gamma   90.00
#
_symmetry.space_group_name_H-M   'P 1'
#
loop_
_entity.id
_entity.type
_entity.pdbx_description
1 polymer ?
#
loop_
_entity_poly.entity_id
_entity_poly.type
_entity_poly.pdbx_seq_one_letter_code
_entity_poly.pdbx_strand_id
1 'polypeptide(L)'
;MRIAGNLVQLCLLPDGGGRHPKPKTETGGPCSGGRHPGQWFYFRASELTKGELYQFQLDVSGARAWRSYKGYEVCASYTGDHWCRCLGTLYDSGSRILLWNVTAEASSCFFAYFEPYGLGQLESLLKEASDAGAERRTMGRTTDGRSIDALCFPPGLLQTGREAAGEPTVLWITCRQHAAETQASFFAEGVVQSVLCEPLPLSLAIVLVPNMNPDGSARGHTRENAQGVDLNREWRPKADYCQNGRSPEVNAVQAAMLDTGVDVHLDVHGDEAADTAYSYPGLPRFRAPEHVAQLFDELEEELHSRSGGFYMPRPGSGSARTAAFWTGTQFGALSLTLEMPYKDSEPRKACSKSCRRLGSIAVDGIRSLGPRLGRFRRSRKRP
;
A
#
# COMPACT_ATOMS: atom_id res chain seq x y z
N MET A 1 10.54 -23.94 -5.92
CA MET A 1 11.88 -24.54 -5.87
C MET A 1 11.75 -26.03 -5.55
N ARG A 2 12.55 -26.90 -6.17
CA ARG A 2 12.64 -28.32 -5.75
C ARG A 2 13.58 -28.41 -4.56
N ILE A 3 13.13 -29.06 -3.49
CA ILE A 3 13.87 -29.16 -2.24
C ILE A 3 14.66 -30.48 -2.25
N ALA A 4 15.96 -30.40 -1.95
CA ALA A 4 16.81 -31.57 -1.76
C ALA A 4 17.30 -31.60 -0.31
N GLY A 5 16.69 -32.46 0.52
CA GLY A 5 16.93 -32.51 1.97
C GLY A 5 16.14 -31.45 2.77
N ASN A 6 16.34 -31.42 4.09
CA ASN A 6 15.49 -30.62 5.00
C ASN A 6 15.99 -29.18 5.22
N LEU A 7 17.17 -28.82 4.70
CA LEU A 7 17.70 -27.47 4.73
C LEU A 7 17.55 -26.82 3.35
N VAL A 8 16.93 -25.64 3.34
CA VAL A 8 16.63 -24.89 2.13
C VAL A 8 17.30 -23.52 2.19
N GLN A 9 18.27 -23.29 1.30
CA GLN A 9 19.00 -22.01 1.22
C GLN A 9 18.52 -21.16 0.04
N LEU A 10 18.24 -19.90 0.32
CA LEU A 10 17.71 -18.90 -0.60
C LEU A 10 18.53 -17.61 -0.50
N CYS A 11 18.54 -16.84 -1.58
CA CYS A 11 19.16 -15.51 -1.63
C CYS A 11 18.14 -14.52 -2.16
N LEU A 12 17.93 -13.42 -1.44
CA LEU A 12 17.09 -12.31 -1.90
C LEU A 12 17.81 -11.60 -3.05
N LEU A 13 17.17 -11.57 -4.21
CA LEU A 13 17.71 -10.88 -5.37
C LEU A 13 17.25 -9.41 -5.38
N PRO A 14 18.06 -8.48 -5.91
CA PRO A 14 17.60 -7.12 -6.12
C PRO A 14 16.52 -7.06 -7.22
N ASP A 15 15.68 -6.03 -7.18
CA ASP A 15 14.57 -5.84 -8.12
C ASP A 15 15.08 -5.77 -9.57
N GLY A 16 14.32 -6.36 -10.50
CA GLY A 16 14.67 -6.47 -11.92
C GLY A 16 15.70 -7.56 -12.26
N GLY A 17 16.18 -8.34 -11.28
CA GLY A 17 17.15 -9.42 -11.45
C GLY A 17 16.60 -10.76 -11.98
N GLY A 18 15.61 -10.72 -12.89
CA GLY A 18 14.85 -11.89 -13.38
C GLY A 18 15.62 -12.89 -14.27
N ARG A 19 16.82 -13.33 -13.87
CA ARG A 19 17.43 -14.55 -14.41
C ARG A 19 17.52 -15.59 -13.29
N HIS A 20 16.92 -16.76 -13.52
CA HIS A 20 16.97 -17.92 -12.64
C HIS A 20 18.38 -18.10 -12.03
N PRO A 21 18.52 -18.29 -10.71
CA PRO A 21 19.80 -18.65 -10.15
C PRO A 21 20.17 -20.04 -10.69
N LYS A 22 21.32 -20.14 -11.36
CA LYS A 22 21.99 -21.43 -11.48
C LYS A 22 22.31 -21.93 -10.06
N PRO A 23 22.18 -23.23 -9.76
CA PRO A 23 22.60 -23.75 -8.47
C PRO A 23 24.07 -23.36 -8.23
N LYS A 24 24.32 -22.54 -7.21
CA LYS A 24 25.68 -22.19 -6.80
C LYS A 24 26.29 -23.41 -6.12
N THR A 25 27.24 -24.06 -6.78
CA THR A 25 28.23 -24.92 -6.12
C THR A 25 29.11 -24.06 -5.21
N GLU A 26 29.24 -24.50 -3.96
CA GLU A 26 30.26 -24.17 -2.95
C GLU A 26 31.24 -23.04 -3.32
N THR A 27 30.89 -21.79 -3.02
CA THR A 27 31.76 -20.67 -2.55
C THR A 27 30.97 -19.36 -2.63
N GLY A 28 30.75 -18.75 -1.47
CA GLY A 28 29.88 -17.59 -1.29
C GLY A 28 30.45 -16.30 -1.90
N GLY A 29 29.67 -15.70 -2.80
CA GLY A 29 29.76 -14.29 -3.19
C GLY A 29 28.34 -13.71 -3.28
N PRO A 30 28.15 -12.42 -2.92
CA PRO A 30 26.82 -11.81 -2.84
C PRO A 30 26.08 -11.85 -4.17
N CYS A 31 24.77 -12.03 -4.13
CA CYS A 31 23.89 -12.06 -5.30
C CYS A 31 23.75 -10.64 -5.90
N SER A 32 24.71 -10.20 -6.70
CA SER A 32 24.68 -8.91 -7.40
C SER A 32 24.18 -9.06 -8.84
N GLY A 33 22.99 -8.53 -9.13
CA GLY A 33 22.43 -8.59 -10.49
C GLY A 33 21.25 -7.65 -10.81
N GLY A 34 20.70 -6.93 -9.83
CA GLY A 34 19.64 -5.93 -10.06
C GLY A 34 20.10 -4.50 -9.74
N ARG A 35 19.43 -3.50 -10.32
CA ARG A 35 19.78 -2.07 -10.15
C ARG A 35 19.29 -1.46 -8.83
N HIS A 36 18.34 -2.11 -8.15
CA HIS A 36 17.68 -1.59 -6.93
C HIS A 36 17.60 -2.68 -5.85
N PRO A 37 17.90 -2.37 -4.58
CA PRO A 37 17.86 -3.36 -3.50
C PRO A 37 16.42 -3.87 -3.27
N GLY A 38 16.27 -5.19 -3.14
CA GLY A 38 14.96 -5.82 -2.89
C GLY A 38 14.55 -5.76 -1.42
N GLN A 39 13.38 -6.26 -1.07
CA GLN A 39 12.90 -6.52 0.30
C GLN A 39 11.75 -7.53 0.23
N TRP A 40 10.89 -7.34 -0.77
CA TRP A 40 9.80 -8.24 -1.10
C TRP A 40 10.33 -9.60 -1.58
N PHE A 41 9.71 -10.67 -1.09
CA PHE A 41 9.85 -12.00 -1.64
C PHE A 41 8.48 -12.67 -1.69
N TYR A 42 8.28 -13.51 -2.69
CA TYR A 42 7.13 -14.40 -2.79
C TYR A 42 7.52 -15.63 -3.61
N PHE A 43 7.45 -16.82 -3.04
CA PHE A 43 7.81 -18.05 -3.74
C PHE A 43 7.02 -19.26 -3.23
N ARG A 44 7.01 -20.32 -4.04
CA ARG A 44 6.43 -21.63 -3.69
C ARG A 44 7.52 -22.67 -3.44
N ALA A 45 7.53 -23.25 -2.25
CA ALA A 45 8.17 -24.52 -1.96
C ALA A 45 7.26 -25.65 -2.45
N SER A 46 7.82 -26.65 -3.14
CA SER A 46 7.08 -27.79 -3.67
C SER A 46 7.86 -29.06 -3.35
N GLU A 47 7.17 -30.20 -3.44
CA GLU A 47 7.73 -31.52 -3.11
C GLU A 47 8.08 -31.65 -1.61
N LEU A 48 7.27 -31.02 -0.75
CA LEU A 48 7.35 -31.20 0.70
C LEU A 48 6.70 -32.53 1.10
N THR A 49 7.29 -33.25 2.05
CA THR A 49 6.67 -34.45 2.63
C THR A 49 5.87 -34.07 3.87
N LYS A 50 4.58 -34.40 3.89
CA LYS A 50 3.71 -34.11 5.04
C LYS A 50 4.28 -34.71 6.33
N GLY A 51 4.38 -33.90 7.38
CA GLY A 51 4.91 -34.27 8.69
C GLY A 51 6.41 -34.05 8.86
N GLU A 52 7.16 -33.81 7.78
CA GLU A 52 8.59 -33.48 7.88
C GLU A 52 8.83 -32.02 8.24
N LEU A 53 9.90 -31.78 9.01
CA LEU A 53 10.36 -30.45 9.40
C LEU A 53 11.37 -29.94 8.36
N TYR A 54 11.07 -28.79 7.78
CA TYR A 54 11.96 -28.07 6.87
C TYR A 54 12.44 -26.78 7.52
N GLN A 55 13.73 -26.49 7.38
CA GLN A 55 14.32 -25.20 7.73
C GLN A 55 14.64 -24.42 6.47
N PHE A 56 14.17 -23.18 6.43
CA PHE A 56 14.47 -22.23 5.37
C PHE A 56 15.44 -21.16 5.90
N GLN A 57 16.38 -20.78 5.06
CA GLN A 57 17.32 -19.70 5.29
C GLN A 57 17.32 -18.78 4.08
N LEU A 58 17.08 -17.49 4.31
CA LEU A 58 17.11 -16.46 3.27
C LEU A 58 18.21 -15.45 3.59
N ASP A 59 19.18 -15.35 2.71
CA ASP A 59 20.16 -14.26 2.72
C ASP A 59 19.49 -12.96 2.26
N VAL A 60 19.35 -12.02 3.20
CA VAL A 60 18.74 -10.70 3.00
C VAL A 60 19.80 -9.59 2.93
N SER A 61 21.05 -9.94 2.62
CA SER A 61 22.14 -8.96 2.49
C SER A 61 21.92 -7.92 1.39
N GLY A 62 21.15 -8.28 0.35
CA GLY A 62 20.71 -7.39 -0.73
C GLY A 62 19.47 -6.56 -0.39
N ALA A 63 18.96 -6.66 0.85
CA ALA A 63 17.71 -6.02 1.23
C ALA A 63 17.86 -4.52 1.54
N ARG A 64 16.90 -3.71 1.07
CA ARG A 64 16.86 -2.25 1.27
C ARG A 64 16.77 -1.89 2.75
N ALA A 65 15.85 -2.54 3.46
CA ALA A 65 15.58 -2.33 4.87
C ALA A 65 15.97 -3.57 5.67
N TRP A 66 17.21 -4.05 5.50
CA TRP A 66 17.68 -5.28 6.17
C TRP A 66 17.54 -5.26 7.69
N ARG A 67 17.62 -4.07 8.34
CA ARG A 67 17.39 -3.93 9.79
C ARG A 67 15.95 -4.23 10.17
N SER A 68 15.02 -4.02 9.25
CA SER A 68 13.59 -4.26 9.43
C SER A 68 13.23 -5.75 9.41
N TYR A 69 14.18 -6.69 9.28
CA TYR A 69 13.89 -8.09 9.59
C TYR A 69 13.93 -8.42 11.09
N LYS A 70 14.44 -7.51 11.94
CA LYS A 70 14.36 -7.68 13.39
C LYS A 70 12.88 -7.68 13.84
N GLY A 71 12.44 -8.76 14.47
CA GLY A 71 11.05 -8.93 14.93
C GLY A 71 10.06 -9.21 13.79
N TYR A 72 10.54 -9.50 12.57
CA TYR A 72 9.69 -9.84 11.43
C TYR A 72 9.43 -11.35 11.37
N GLU A 73 8.20 -11.73 11.00
CA GLU A 73 7.79 -13.11 10.79
C GLU A 73 7.31 -13.33 9.36
N VAL A 74 7.82 -14.39 8.71
CA VAL A 74 7.49 -14.75 7.33
C VAL A 74 6.00 -15.10 7.21
N CYS A 75 5.34 -14.64 6.14
CA CYS A 75 3.98 -15.11 5.81
C CYS A 75 4.04 -16.44 5.08
N ALA A 76 3.15 -17.38 5.43
CA ALA A 76 3.02 -18.67 4.76
C ALA A 76 1.56 -19.00 4.40
N SER A 77 1.38 -19.78 3.33
CA SER A 77 0.06 -20.29 2.92
C SER A 77 0.17 -21.61 2.16
N TYR A 78 -0.69 -22.57 2.45
CA TYR A 78 -0.80 -23.81 1.68
C TYR A 78 -1.75 -23.70 0.49
N THR A 79 -2.70 -22.76 0.52
CA THR A 79 -3.74 -22.60 -0.52
C THR A 79 -3.48 -21.42 -1.44
N GLY A 80 -2.79 -20.39 -0.95
CA GLY A 80 -2.66 -19.09 -1.62
C GLY A 80 -3.70 -18.06 -1.15
N ASP A 81 -4.76 -18.48 -0.46
CA ASP A 81 -5.87 -17.61 -0.03
C ASP A 81 -5.86 -17.32 1.48
N HIS A 82 -5.36 -18.26 2.28
CA HIS A 82 -5.29 -18.12 3.73
C HIS A 82 -3.84 -18.05 4.19
N TRP A 83 -3.46 -16.90 4.73
CA TRP A 83 -2.10 -16.59 5.12
C TRP A 83 -1.94 -16.53 6.64
N CYS A 84 -0.88 -17.15 7.14
CA CYS A 84 -0.48 -17.12 8.54
C CYS A 84 0.98 -16.69 8.69
N ARG A 85 1.44 -16.46 9.93
CA ARG A 85 2.84 -16.14 10.22
C ARG A 85 3.60 -17.41 10.63
N CYS A 86 4.81 -17.56 10.14
CA CYS A 86 5.78 -18.53 10.62
C CYS A 86 6.35 -18.05 11.95
N LEU A 87 5.63 -18.37 13.04
CA LEU A 87 6.02 -17.97 14.38
C LEU A 87 7.42 -18.47 14.74
N GLY A 88 8.22 -17.62 15.37
CA GLY A 88 9.60 -17.95 15.70
C GLY A 88 10.57 -17.83 14.52
N THR A 89 10.21 -17.06 13.49
CA THR A 89 11.17 -16.57 12.50
C THR A 89 12.30 -15.82 13.23
N LEU A 90 13.55 -16.16 12.92
CA LEU A 90 14.74 -15.56 13.52
C LEU A 90 15.48 -14.74 12.47
N TYR A 91 16.02 -13.61 12.90
CA TYR A 91 16.88 -12.77 12.07
C TYR A 91 18.24 -12.56 12.74
N ASP A 92 19.30 -13.07 12.11
CA ASP A 92 20.67 -12.77 12.51
C ASP A 92 21.16 -11.52 11.77
N SER A 93 21.26 -10.41 12.50
CA SER A 93 21.71 -9.14 11.94
C SER A 93 23.19 -9.11 11.57
N GLY A 94 24.02 -10.00 12.12
CA GLY A 94 25.45 -10.10 11.82
C GLY A 94 25.68 -10.75 10.46
N SER A 95 25.03 -11.90 10.22
CA SER A 95 25.12 -12.63 8.95
C SER A 95 24.09 -12.17 7.90
N ARG A 96 23.09 -11.36 8.30
CA ARG A 96 21.94 -10.95 7.47
C ARG A 96 21.17 -12.14 6.91
N ILE A 97 20.95 -13.14 7.76
CA ILE A 97 20.16 -14.33 7.42
C ILE A 97 18.83 -14.29 8.17
N LEU A 98 17.74 -14.48 7.44
CA LEU A 98 16.41 -14.75 7.97
C LEU A 98 16.16 -16.25 7.98
N LEU A 99 15.78 -16.82 9.11
CA LEU A 99 15.54 -18.26 9.29
C LEU A 99 14.12 -18.52 9.78
N TRP A 100 13.47 -19.54 9.23
CA TRP A 100 12.20 -20.03 9.75
C TRP A 100 12.05 -21.53 9.50
N ASN A 101 11.24 -22.18 10.33
CA ASN A 101 10.98 -23.61 10.22
C ASN A 101 9.50 -23.84 9.89
N VAL A 102 9.22 -24.89 9.12
CA VAL A 102 7.85 -25.34 8.84
C VAL A 102 7.79 -26.86 8.90
N THR A 103 6.89 -27.38 9.72
CA THR A 103 6.44 -28.77 9.59
C THR A 103 5.40 -28.81 8.46
N ALA A 104 5.70 -29.53 7.39
CA ALA A 104 4.87 -29.49 6.20
C ALA A 104 3.51 -30.16 6.43
N GLU A 105 2.42 -29.46 6.10
CA GLU A 105 1.05 -29.99 6.19
C GLU A 105 0.54 -30.50 4.83
N ALA A 106 1.14 -30.04 3.73
CA ALA A 106 0.87 -30.44 2.36
C ALA A 106 2.15 -30.44 1.52
N SER A 107 2.05 -30.91 0.27
CA SER A 107 3.19 -31.07 -0.64
C SER A 107 3.76 -29.78 -1.22
N SER A 108 3.11 -28.64 -0.95
CA SER A 108 3.60 -27.34 -1.35
C SER A 108 3.15 -26.26 -0.37
N CYS A 109 4.01 -25.29 -0.10
CA CYS A 109 3.71 -24.12 0.72
C CYS A 109 4.26 -22.86 0.05
N PHE A 110 3.47 -21.79 0.06
CA PHE A 110 3.89 -20.46 -0.35
C PHE A 110 4.48 -19.70 0.83
N PHE A 111 5.52 -18.90 0.56
CA PHE A 111 6.11 -17.99 1.52
C PHE A 111 6.21 -16.59 0.91
N ALA A 112 5.88 -15.56 1.69
CA ALA A 112 5.88 -14.17 1.22
C ALA A 112 6.28 -13.16 2.30
N TYR A 113 6.67 -11.96 1.87
CA TYR A 113 7.03 -10.88 2.78
C TYR A 113 5.81 -10.32 3.54
N PHE A 114 4.70 -10.16 2.83
CA PHE A 114 3.34 -9.98 3.37
C PHE A 114 2.39 -10.83 2.52
N GLU A 115 1.13 -10.94 2.93
CA GLU A 115 0.09 -11.53 2.07
C GLU A 115 0.07 -10.83 0.69
N PRO A 116 0.27 -11.56 -0.42
CA PRO A 116 0.29 -10.99 -1.75
C PRO A 116 -1.11 -10.54 -2.16
N TYR A 117 -1.15 -9.45 -2.93
CA TYR A 117 -2.38 -8.95 -3.54
C TYR A 117 -2.17 -8.88 -5.05
N GLY A 118 -2.78 -9.83 -5.77
CA GLY A 118 -2.59 -10.04 -7.20
C GLY A 118 -3.48 -9.16 -8.09
N LEU A 119 -3.15 -9.07 -9.37
CA LEU A 119 -3.94 -8.30 -10.34
C LEU A 119 -5.34 -8.89 -10.59
N GLY A 120 -5.51 -10.22 -10.48
CA GLY A 120 -6.83 -10.84 -10.57
C GLY A 120 -7.76 -10.42 -9.43
N GLN A 121 -7.21 -10.33 -8.21
CA GLN A 121 -7.95 -9.85 -7.05
C GLN A 121 -8.31 -8.36 -7.19
N LEU A 122 -7.39 -7.55 -7.73
CA LEU A 122 -7.65 -6.15 -8.08
C LEU A 122 -8.83 -6.02 -9.05
N GLU A 123 -8.84 -6.80 -10.13
CA GLU A 123 -9.95 -6.78 -11.09
C GLU A 123 -11.28 -7.22 -10.47
N SER A 124 -11.28 -8.21 -9.58
CA SER A 124 -12.48 -8.60 -8.83
C SER A 124 -13.01 -7.44 -7.97
N LEU A 125 -12.13 -6.73 -7.26
CA LEU A 125 -12.51 -5.57 -6.46
C LEU A 125 -13.11 -4.45 -7.33
N LEU A 126 -12.45 -4.13 -8.45
CA LEU A 126 -12.91 -3.12 -9.39
C LEU A 126 -14.30 -3.46 -9.95
N LYS A 127 -14.51 -4.74 -10.30
CA LYS A 127 -15.80 -5.24 -10.78
C LYS A 127 -16.88 -5.17 -9.71
N GLU A 128 -16.61 -5.67 -8.50
CA GLU A 128 -17.54 -5.65 -7.38
C GLU A 128 -18.06 -4.23 -7.09
N ALA A 129 -17.15 -3.27 -6.96
CA ALA A 129 -17.52 -1.88 -6.73
C ALA A 129 -18.32 -1.29 -7.91
N SER A 130 -17.97 -1.63 -9.15
CA SER A 130 -18.69 -1.15 -10.34
C SER A 130 -20.10 -1.71 -10.44
N ASP A 131 -20.26 -3.01 -10.18
CA ASP A 131 -21.57 -3.68 -10.14
C ASP A 131 -22.48 -3.05 -9.06
N ALA A 132 -21.88 -2.54 -7.98
CA ALA A 132 -22.57 -1.85 -6.89
C ALA A 132 -22.79 -0.34 -7.12
N GLY A 133 -22.46 0.18 -8.31
CA GLY A 133 -22.78 1.54 -8.73
C GLY A 133 -21.64 2.56 -8.63
N ALA A 134 -20.42 2.14 -8.30
CA ALA A 134 -19.24 2.99 -8.48
C ALA A 134 -18.90 3.15 -9.97
N GLU A 135 -18.43 4.33 -10.38
CA GLU A 135 -17.87 4.50 -11.72
C GLU A 135 -16.41 4.05 -11.73
N ARG A 136 -16.09 3.00 -12.51
CA ARG A 136 -14.69 2.66 -12.82
C ARG A 136 -14.17 3.59 -13.91
N ARG A 137 -13.14 4.36 -13.58
CA ARG A 137 -12.46 5.29 -14.51
C ARG A 137 -11.01 4.87 -14.72
N THR A 138 -10.64 4.57 -15.97
CA THR A 138 -9.23 4.39 -16.35
C THR A 138 -8.57 5.75 -16.51
N MET A 139 -7.66 6.08 -15.59
CA MET A 139 -6.97 7.38 -15.54
C MET A 139 -5.83 7.47 -16.56
N GLY A 140 -5.22 6.33 -16.90
CA GLY A 140 -4.10 6.26 -17.84
C GLY A 140 -3.60 4.84 -18.02
N ARG A 141 -2.43 4.71 -18.65
CA ARG A 141 -1.71 3.44 -18.78
C ARG A 141 -0.30 3.54 -18.22
N THR A 142 0.17 2.45 -17.63
CA THR A 142 1.55 2.29 -17.16
C THR A 142 2.52 2.06 -18.31
N THR A 143 3.81 1.92 -18.00
CA THR A 143 4.85 1.69 -19.02
C THR A 143 4.68 0.34 -19.72
N ASP A 144 4.25 -0.70 -19.01
CA ASP A 144 3.93 -2.01 -19.61
C ASP A 144 2.51 -2.03 -20.22
N GLY A 145 1.78 -0.91 -20.22
CA GLY A 145 0.47 -0.79 -20.83
C GLY A 145 -0.72 -1.26 -19.97
N ARG A 146 -0.52 -1.55 -18.68
CA ARG A 146 -1.61 -1.87 -17.74
C ARG A 146 -2.43 -0.62 -17.43
N SER A 147 -3.72 -0.78 -17.13
CA SER A 147 -4.57 0.34 -16.74
C SER A 147 -4.20 0.85 -15.35
N ILE A 148 -4.29 2.16 -15.16
CA ILE A 148 -4.33 2.80 -13.84
C ILE A 148 -5.80 3.14 -13.61
N ASP A 149 -6.50 2.29 -12.87
CA ASP A 149 -7.93 2.42 -12.65
C ASP A 149 -8.24 3.07 -11.30
N ALA A 150 -9.29 3.89 -11.28
CA ALA A 150 -9.88 4.43 -10.08
C ALA A 150 -11.35 4.01 -9.97
N LEU A 151 -11.83 3.90 -8.74
CA LEU A 151 -13.25 3.79 -8.40
C LEU A 151 -13.74 5.15 -7.90
N CYS A 152 -14.68 5.73 -8.64
CA CYS A 152 -15.33 6.99 -8.30
C CYS A 152 -16.70 6.68 -7.69
N PHE A 153 -16.84 6.94 -6.39
CA PHE A 153 -18.10 6.79 -5.68
C PHE A 153 -18.81 8.16 -5.62
N PRO A 154 -19.95 8.32 -6.31
CA PRO A 154 -20.65 9.60 -6.34
C PRO A 154 -21.29 9.92 -4.99
N PRO A 155 -21.55 11.21 -4.68
CA PRO A 155 -22.30 11.58 -3.50
C PRO A 155 -23.68 10.95 -3.49
N GLY A 156 -24.12 10.50 -2.31
CA GLY A 156 -25.41 9.84 -2.19
C GLY A 156 -25.47 8.45 -2.82
N LEU A 157 -24.35 7.81 -3.14
CA LEU A 157 -24.35 6.41 -3.56
C LEU A 157 -25.17 5.55 -2.57
N LEU A 158 -26.01 4.65 -3.11
CA LEU A 158 -27.03 3.87 -2.40
C LEU A 158 -28.23 4.66 -1.85
N GLN A 159 -28.33 5.97 -2.09
CA GLN A 159 -29.54 6.75 -1.81
C GLN A 159 -30.37 6.94 -3.09
N THR A 160 -31.69 6.80 -2.99
CA THR A 160 -32.61 7.03 -4.10
C THR A 160 -33.37 8.35 -3.92
N GLY A 161 -33.60 9.08 -5.01
CA GLY A 161 -34.44 10.28 -5.03
C GLY A 161 -33.86 11.49 -4.27
N ARG A 162 -32.57 11.52 -4.00
CA ARG A 162 -31.88 12.65 -3.36
C ARG A 162 -30.71 13.11 -4.22
N GLU A 163 -30.64 14.42 -4.45
CA GLU A 163 -29.53 15.05 -5.16
C GLU A 163 -28.70 15.88 -4.18
N ALA A 164 -27.41 16.02 -4.49
CA ALA A 164 -26.54 16.91 -3.74
C ALA A 164 -27.00 18.36 -3.95
N ALA A 165 -27.32 19.07 -2.87
CA ALA A 165 -27.74 20.48 -2.93
C ALA A 165 -26.58 21.44 -3.27
N GLY A 166 -25.38 20.92 -3.43
CA GLY A 166 -24.17 21.68 -3.69
C GLY A 166 -23.03 20.77 -4.11
N GLU A 167 -21.89 21.41 -4.30
CA GLU A 167 -20.72 20.77 -4.88
C GLU A 167 -19.98 20.00 -3.75
N PRO A 168 -19.78 18.67 -3.86
CA PRO A 168 -19.35 17.82 -2.74
C PRO A 168 -17.89 18.07 -2.33
N THR A 169 -17.54 17.64 -1.12
CA THR A 169 -16.17 17.41 -0.67
C THR A 169 -15.60 16.21 -1.43
N VAL A 170 -14.39 16.35 -1.97
CA VAL A 170 -13.74 15.28 -2.74
C VAL A 170 -12.62 14.65 -1.93
N LEU A 171 -12.84 13.41 -1.50
CA LEU A 171 -11.84 12.56 -0.87
C LEU A 171 -11.10 11.76 -1.95
N TRP A 172 -9.78 11.94 -2.01
CA TRP A 172 -8.89 11.06 -2.78
C TRP A 172 -8.20 10.06 -1.86
N ILE A 173 -8.12 8.82 -2.32
CA ILE A 173 -7.34 7.76 -1.66
C ILE A 173 -6.46 7.12 -2.73
N THR A 174 -5.14 7.22 -2.58
CA THR A 174 -4.19 6.53 -3.46
C THR A 174 -3.48 5.44 -2.69
N CYS A 175 -3.55 4.22 -3.19
CA CYS A 175 -2.93 3.06 -2.55
C CYS A 175 -1.75 2.54 -3.37
N ARG A 176 -0.73 2.04 -2.67
CA ARG A 176 0.29 1.13 -3.22
C ARG A 176 1.12 1.74 -4.35
N GLN A 177 1.67 2.92 -4.08
CA GLN A 177 2.69 3.50 -4.96
C GLN A 177 3.97 2.65 -4.98
N HIS A 178 4.35 2.10 -3.83
CA HIS A 178 5.40 1.10 -3.75
C HIS A 178 4.80 -0.31 -3.91
N ALA A 179 5.37 -1.10 -4.82
CA ALA A 179 4.76 -2.33 -5.32
C ALA A 179 4.54 -3.42 -4.25
N ALA A 180 5.46 -3.53 -3.28
CA ALA A 180 5.41 -4.55 -2.24
C ALA A 180 4.39 -4.28 -1.13
N GLU A 181 3.89 -3.05 -1.01
CA GLU A 181 3.02 -2.61 0.07
C GLU A 181 1.57 -3.05 -0.19
N THR A 182 1.37 -4.36 -0.29
CA THR A 182 0.07 -5.01 -0.57
C THR A 182 -0.99 -4.65 0.48
N GLN A 183 -0.57 -4.30 1.70
CA GLN A 183 -1.42 -3.74 2.75
C GLN A 183 -2.33 -2.63 2.22
N ALA A 184 -1.80 -1.74 1.38
CA ALA A 184 -2.53 -0.61 0.84
C ALA A 184 -3.67 -1.03 -0.11
N SER A 185 -3.51 -2.11 -0.88
CA SER A 185 -4.61 -2.67 -1.68
C SER A 185 -5.65 -3.39 -0.81
N PHE A 186 -5.25 -4.06 0.27
CA PHE A 186 -6.22 -4.59 1.25
C PHE A 186 -6.97 -3.49 2.00
N PHE A 187 -6.32 -2.35 2.28
CA PHE A 187 -6.99 -1.16 2.80
C PHE A 187 -8.04 -0.65 1.80
N ALA A 188 -7.71 -0.63 0.50
CA ALA A 188 -8.67 -0.26 -0.54
C ALA A 188 -9.91 -1.18 -0.55
N GLU A 189 -9.75 -2.49 -0.35
CA GLU A 189 -10.91 -3.40 -0.17
C GLU A 189 -11.78 -2.98 1.02
N GLY A 190 -11.17 -2.60 2.13
CA GLY A 190 -11.87 -2.10 3.31
C GLY A 190 -12.66 -0.81 3.08
N VAL A 191 -12.11 0.09 2.26
CA VAL A 191 -12.79 1.31 1.82
C VAL A 191 -14.04 0.93 1.01
N VAL A 192 -13.89 0.06 0.00
CA VAL A 192 -15.01 -0.41 -0.82
C VAL A 192 -16.08 -1.04 0.07
N GLN A 193 -15.71 -1.95 0.97
CA GLN A 193 -16.63 -2.59 1.90
C GLN A 193 -17.42 -1.57 2.73
N SER A 194 -16.76 -0.55 3.30
CA SER A 194 -17.43 0.49 4.09
C SER A 194 -18.38 1.36 3.26
N VAL A 195 -18.01 1.68 2.01
CA VAL A 195 -18.86 2.46 1.10
C VAL A 195 -20.08 1.66 0.64
N LEU A 196 -19.93 0.35 0.43
CA LEU A 196 -21.03 -0.51 -0.01
C LEU A 196 -21.96 -0.95 1.14
N CYS A 197 -21.48 -0.89 2.39
CA CYS A 197 -22.30 -1.20 3.57
C CYS A 197 -23.18 -0.03 4.03
N GLU A 198 -22.69 1.22 3.91
CA GLU A 198 -23.41 2.40 4.39
C GLU A 198 -23.47 3.49 3.30
N PRO A 199 -24.66 4.05 2.99
CA PRO A 199 -24.79 5.09 1.96
C PRO A 199 -23.83 6.26 2.18
N LEU A 200 -23.23 6.74 1.10
CA LEU A 200 -22.38 7.93 1.18
C LEU A 200 -23.22 9.18 1.45
N PRO A 201 -22.77 10.11 2.32
CA PRO A 201 -23.41 11.41 2.45
C PRO A 201 -23.49 12.14 1.11
N LEU A 202 -24.54 12.92 0.90
CA LEU A 202 -24.70 13.77 -0.31
C LEU A 202 -23.60 14.83 -0.45
N SER A 203 -22.84 15.09 0.62
CA SER A 203 -21.74 16.04 0.66
C SER A 203 -20.37 15.43 0.38
N LEU A 204 -20.26 14.11 0.14
CA LEU A 204 -18.98 13.42 0.00
C LEU A 204 -18.91 12.60 -1.29
N ALA A 205 -17.90 12.89 -2.12
CA ALA A 205 -17.47 12.04 -3.22
C ALA A 205 -16.13 11.38 -2.85
N ILE A 206 -15.94 10.12 -3.26
CA ILE A 206 -14.69 9.39 -3.03
C ILE A 206 -14.09 8.97 -4.37
N VAL A 207 -12.80 9.23 -4.57
CA VAL A 207 -12.01 8.71 -5.67
C VAL A 207 -10.90 7.83 -5.11
N LEU A 208 -11.00 6.53 -5.35
CA LEU A 208 -10.07 5.52 -4.83
C LEU A 208 -9.23 4.94 -5.97
N VAL A 209 -7.91 5.06 -5.89
CA VAL A 209 -6.95 4.36 -6.77
C VAL A 209 -6.36 3.18 -5.99
N PRO A 210 -6.92 1.95 -6.12
CA PRO A 210 -6.54 0.79 -5.29
C PRO A 210 -5.12 0.25 -5.54
N ASN A 211 -4.53 0.57 -6.70
CA ASN A 211 -3.14 0.23 -7.01
C ASN A 211 -2.53 1.26 -7.97
N MET A 212 -1.65 2.12 -7.44
CA MET A 212 -0.90 3.11 -8.21
C MET A 212 0.21 2.50 -9.07
N ASN A 213 0.69 1.28 -8.75
CA ASN A 213 1.85 0.66 -9.40
C ASN A 213 1.56 -0.79 -9.84
N PRO A 214 0.65 -1.01 -10.80
CA PRO A 214 0.29 -2.36 -11.24
C PRO A 214 1.45 -3.07 -11.96
N ASP A 215 2.37 -2.34 -12.59
CA ASP A 215 3.56 -2.94 -13.23
C ASP A 215 4.54 -3.48 -12.20
N GLY A 216 4.95 -2.66 -11.22
CA GLY A 216 5.83 -3.11 -10.15
C GLY A 216 5.18 -4.25 -9.35
N SER A 217 3.86 -4.17 -9.11
CA SER A 217 3.09 -5.23 -8.45
C SER A 217 3.20 -6.57 -9.20
N ALA A 218 2.99 -6.56 -10.52
CA ALA A 218 3.07 -7.77 -11.36
C ALA A 218 4.49 -8.33 -11.45
N ARG A 219 5.49 -7.45 -11.40
CA ARG A 219 6.92 -7.81 -11.48
C ARG A 219 7.50 -8.28 -10.14
N GLY A 220 6.75 -8.16 -9.04
CA GLY A 220 7.23 -8.46 -7.70
C GLY A 220 8.32 -7.49 -7.24
N HIS A 221 8.27 -6.23 -7.67
CA HIS A 221 9.16 -5.20 -7.17
C HIS A 221 8.86 -4.86 -5.72
N THR A 222 9.87 -4.34 -5.04
CA THR A 222 9.76 -3.79 -3.70
C THR A 222 9.13 -2.42 -3.74
N ARG A 223 9.74 -1.48 -4.48
CA ARG A 223 9.41 -0.06 -4.36
C ARG A 223 9.08 0.60 -5.67
N GLU A 224 9.82 0.29 -6.72
CA GLU A 224 9.80 1.02 -7.97
C GLU A 224 8.74 0.52 -8.97
N ASN A 225 8.36 1.38 -9.93
CA ASN A 225 7.58 0.98 -11.11
C ASN A 225 8.44 0.19 -12.12
N ALA A 226 7.89 -0.14 -13.31
CA ALA A 226 8.62 -0.86 -14.37
C ALA A 226 9.94 -0.18 -14.80
N GLN A 227 10.07 1.13 -14.62
CA GLN A 227 11.22 1.94 -15.05
C GLN A 227 12.22 2.22 -13.92
N GLY A 228 12.08 1.54 -12.77
CA GLY A 228 12.97 1.76 -11.61
C GLY A 228 12.74 3.11 -10.94
N VAL A 229 11.53 3.67 -11.04
CA VAL A 229 11.16 4.95 -10.44
C VAL A 229 10.33 4.76 -9.18
N ASP A 230 10.73 5.42 -8.10
CA ASP A 230 9.93 5.57 -6.87
C ASP A 230 8.82 6.60 -7.11
N LEU A 231 7.59 6.13 -7.33
CA LEU A 231 6.44 6.98 -7.66
C LEU A 231 6.18 8.05 -6.59
N ASN A 232 6.41 7.75 -5.30
CA ASN A 232 6.15 8.70 -4.22
C ASN A 232 7.28 9.75 -4.06
N ARG A 233 8.16 9.89 -5.06
CA ARG A 233 9.15 10.98 -5.20
C ARG A 233 8.95 11.83 -6.46
N GLU A 234 7.94 11.48 -7.24
CA GLU A 234 7.63 12.07 -8.54
C GLU A 234 6.52 13.12 -8.48
N TRP A 235 5.98 13.40 -7.28
CA TRP A 235 4.92 14.38 -7.08
C TRP A 235 5.49 15.80 -7.08
N ARG A 236 5.45 16.46 -8.23
CA ARG A 236 5.92 17.83 -8.44
C ARG A 236 4.90 18.66 -9.23
N PRO A 237 4.97 20.01 -9.21
CA PRO A 237 4.18 20.84 -10.12
C PRO A 237 4.46 20.49 -11.59
N LYS A 238 3.43 20.55 -12.45
CA LYS A 238 3.54 20.17 -13.89
C LYS A 238 4.67 20.89 -14.64
N ALA A 239 4.98 22.14 -14.26
CA ALA A 239 6.06 22.93 -14.87
C ALA A 239 7.44 22.29 -14.72
N ASP A 240 7.64 21.48 -13.67
CA ASP A 240 8.92 20.82 -13.36
C ASP A 240 9.01 19.40 -13.95
N TYR A 241 7.89 18.88 -14.45
CA TYR A 241 7.67 17.44 -14.64
C TYR A 241 7.59 17.03 -16.13
N CYS A 242 7.16 17.91 -17.02
CA CYS A 242 6.99 17.57 -18.44
C CYS A 242 8.34 17.36 -19.16
N GLN A 243 8.96 16.18 -19.08
CA GLN A 243 9.89 15.76 -20.15
C GLN A 243 10.25 14.27 -20.27
N ASN A 244 10.13 13.40 -19.24
CA ASN A 244 10.77 12.07 -19.36
C ASN A 244 9.83 10.86 -19.49
N GLY A 245 8.52 10.98 -19.25
CA GLY A 245 7.56 9.87 -19.42
C GLY A 245 7.80 8.65 -18.52
N ARG A 246 8.58 8.78 -17.43
CA ARG A 246 9.04 7.65 -16.60
C ARG A 246 8.10 7.27 -15.45
N SER A 247 7.14 8.13 -15.11
CA SER A 247 6.12 7.88 -14.08
C SER A 247 4.71 8.26 -14.59
N PRO A 248 4.23 7.65 -15.70
CA PRO A 248 2.90 7.91 -16.26
C PRO A 248 1.76 7.69 -15.25
N GLU A 249 1.99 6.87 -14.21
CA GLU A 249 1.08 6.62 -13.11
C GLU A 249 0.75 7.90 -12.32
N VAL A 250 1.78 8.62 -11.91
CA VAL A 250 1.64 9.87 -11.15
C VAL A 250 1.04 10.96 -12.02
N ASN A 251 1.42 11.03 -13.30
CA ASN A 251 0.85 12.01 -14.25
C ASN A 251 -0.65 11.91 -14.40
N ALA A 252 -1.14 10.69 -14.63
CA ALA A 252 -2.54 10.44 -14.86
C ALA A 252 -3.37 10.88 -13.64
N VAL A 253 -2.92 10.48 -12.45
CA VAL A 253 -3.61 10.80 -11.20
C VAL A 253 -3.51 12.28 -10.85
N GLN A 254 -2.34 12.92 -11.00
CA GLN A 254 -2.21 14.36 -10.80
C GLN A 254 -3.10 15.17 -11.76
N ALA A 255 -3.19 14.76 -13.03
CA ALA A 255 -4.07 15.41 -13.99
C ALA A 255 -5.54 15.30 -13.58
N ALA A 256 -5.98 14.12 -13.12
CA ALA A 256 -7.33 13.91 -12.63
C ALA A 256 -7.61 14.72 -11.34
N MET A 257 -6.68 14.74 -10.37
CA MET A 257 -6.79 15.56 -9.15
C MET A 257 -6.90 17.06 -9.46
N LEU A 258 -6.17 17.56 -10.48
CA LEU A 258 -6.27 18.96 -10.90
C LEU A 258 -7.61 19.28 -11.57
N ASP A 259 -8.24 18.31 -12.22
CA ASP A 259 -9.56 18.45 -12.84
C ASP A 259 -10.67 18.44 -11.78
N THR A 260 -10.68 17.42 -10.91
CA THR A 260 -11.73 17.24 -9.89
C THR A 260 -11.58 18.18 -8.70
N GLY A 261 -10.37 18.58 -8.38
CA GLY A 261 -9.98 19.12 -7.08
C GLY A 261 -9.81 18.02 -6.02
N VAL A 262 -9.22 18.41 -4.89
CA VAL A 262 -8.92 17.53 -3.74
C VAL A 262 -9.19 18.33 -2.46
N ASP A 263 -10.05 17.83 -1.58
CA ASP A 263 -10.33 18.43 -0.28
C ASP A 263 -9.72 17.59 0.86
N VAL A 264 -9.72 16.27 0.69
CA VAL A 264 -9.02 15.30 1.56
C VAL A 264 -8.20 14.34 0.71
N HIS A 265 -6.99 13.98 1.15
CA HIS A 265 -6.14 13.00 0.49
C HIS A 265 -5.48 12.03 1.48
N LEU A 266 -5.74 10.74 1.29
CA LEU A 266 -5.03 9.66 1.98
C LEU A 266 -4.08 8.97 0.99
N ASP A 267 -2.78 9.08 1.23
CA ASP A 267 -1.76 8.32 0.49
C ASP A 267 -1.34 7.12 1.34
N VAL A 268 -1.73 5.91 0.93
CA VAL A 268 -1.67 4.69 1.77
C VAL A 268 -0.50 3.79 1.36
N HIS A 269 0.33 3.46 2.35
CA HIS A 269 1.61 2.77 2.24
C HIS A 269 1.77 1.67 3.30
N GLY A 270 2.91 1.01 3.28
CA GLY A 270 3.37 0.11 4.32
C GLY A 270 4.81 0.40 4.76
N ASP A 271 5.07 0.28 6.06
CA ASP A 271 6.37 0.56 6.67
C ASP A 271 7.00 -0.74 7.21
N GLU A 272 8.18 -1.08 6.73
CA GLU A 272 8.90 -2.29 7.11
C GLU A 272 9.37 -2.28 8.57
N ALA A 273 9.66 -1.10 9.12
CA ALA A 273 10.18 -0.94 10.47
C ALA A 273 9.09 -0.83 11.53
N ALA A 274 7.87 -0.43 11.16
CA ALA A 274 6.78 -0.22 12.10
C ALA A 274 6.13 -1.52 12.56
N ASP A 275 5.62 -1.47 13.80
CA ASP A 275 4.89 -2.57 14.46
C ASP A 275 3.39 -2.23 14.65
N THR A 276 2.99 -0.98 14.41
CA THR A 276 1.60 -0.50 14.42
C THR A 276 1.38 0.41 13.22
N ALA A 277 0.13 0.53 12.77
CA ALA A 277 -0.21 1.54 11.78
C ALA A 277 -0.12 2.95 12.38
N TYR A 278 0.20 3.93 11.56
CA TYR A 278 0.29 5.33 11.93
C TYR A 278 0.13 6.21 10.70
N SER A 279 0.02 7.52 10.91
CA SER A 279 0.03 8.48 9.82
C SER A 279 0.82 9.74 10.20
N TYR A 280 1.11 10.55 9.19
CA TYR A 280 1.68 11.88 9.38
C TYR A 280 1.14 12.84 8.31
N PRO A 281 0.97 14.13 8.66
CA PRO A 281 0.39 15.10 7.75
C PRO A 281 1.37 15.39 6.60
N GLY A 282 0.83 15.57 5.40
CA GLY A 282 1.59 15.90 4.19
C GLY A 282 2.32 17.23 4.31
N LEU A 283 1.72 18.20 5.01
CA LEU A 283 2.36 19.48 5.35
C LEU A 283 2.75 19.51 6.84
N PRO A 284 3.92 20.08 7.17
CA PRO A 284 4.21 20.45 8.56
C PRO A 284 3.14 21.39 9.12
N ARG A 285 2.81 21.27 10.42
CA ARG A 285 1.75 22.06 11.08
C ARG A 285 1.87 23.57 10.83
N PHE A 286 3.08 24.11 10.86
CA PHE A 286 3.35 25.54 10.62
C PHE A 286 3.11 26.03 9.18
N ARG A 287 2.91 25.10 8.22
CA ARG A 287 2.55 25.41 6.82
C ARG A 287 1.08 25.08 6.50
N ALA A 288 0.43 24.27 7.33
CA ALA A 288 -0.97 23.94 7.15
C ALA A 288 -1.87 25.08 7.65
N PRO A 289 -3.02 25.34 7.01
CA PRO A 289 -4.06 26.17 7.64
C PRO A 289 -4.47 25.59 8.99
N GLU A 290 -4.70 26.43 10.01
CA GLU A 290 -4.97 25.95 11.39
C GLU A 290 -6.14 24.98 11.45
N HIS A 291 -7.22 25.24 10.72
CA HIS A 291 -8.38 24.34 10.66
C HIS A 291 -8.04 22.98 10.01
N VAL A 292 -7.12 22.92 9.04
CA VAL A 292 -6.66 21.65 8.45
C VAL A 292 -5.83 20.86 9.45
N ALA A 293 -4.99 21.54 10.23
CA ALA A 293 -4.23 20.91 11.31
C ALA A 293 -5.18 20.33 12.38
N GLN A 294 -6.23 21.05 12.75
CA GLN A 294 -7.24 20.55 13.69
C GLN A 294 -7.99 19.33 13.15
N LEU A 295 -8.41 19.35 11.88
CA LEU A 295 -9.06 18.20 11.24
C LEU A 295 -8.14 16.97 11.15
N PHE A 296 -6.82 17.19 11.00
CA PHE A 296 -5.85 16.11 11.07
C PHE A 296 -5.81 15.49 12.48
N ASP A 297 -5.70 16.32 13.52
CA ASP A 297 -5.68 15.88 14.92
C ASP A 297 -6.96 15.08 15.26
N GLU A 298 -8.13 15.56 14.82
CA GLU A 298 -9.40 14.85 15.02
C GLU A 298 -9.46 13.51 14.26
N LEU A 299 -8.93 13.46 13.03
CA LEU A 299 -8.88 12.21 12.26
C LEU A 299 -7.96 11.18 12.94
N GLU A 300 -6.82 11.61 13.46
CA GLU A 300 -5.91 10.74 14.23
C GLU A 300 -6.62 10.09 15.42
N GLU A 301 -7.42 10.87 16.16
CA GLU A 301 -8.21 10.38 17.30
C GLU A 301 -9.27 9.36 16.88
N GLU A 302 -9.98 9.61 15.78
CA GLU A 302 -10.97 8.67 15.21
C GLU A 302 -10.32 7.36 14.76
N LEU A 303 -9.19 7.43 14.05
CA LEU A 303 -8.42 6.26 13.63
C LEU A 303 -7.94 5.45 14.84
N HIS A 304 -7.35 6.14 15.83
CA HIS A 304 -6.82 5.51 17.03
C HIS A 304 -7.92 4.78 17.82
N SER A 305 -8.99 5.50 18.17
CA SER A 305 -10.08 4.98 19.00
C SER A 305 -10.80 3.78 18.38
N ARG A 306 -11.00 3.77 17.05
CA ARG A 306 -11.71 2.70 16.34
C ARG A 306 -10.84 1.49 16.00
N SER A 307 -9.52 1.67 15.94
CA SER A 307 -8.58 0.63 15.50
C SER A 307 -8.36 -0.50 16.52
N GLY A 308 -8.76 -0.32 17.78
CA GLY A 308 -8.47 -1.29 18.85
C GLY A 308 -6.97 -1.47 19.09
N GLY A 309 -6.20 -0.38 18.94
CA GLY A 309 -4.75 -0.35 19.15
C GLY A 309 -3.91 -0.84 17.97
N PHE A 310 -4.51 -1.11 16.80
CA PHE A 310 -3.75 -1.35 15.57
C PHE A 310 -3.16 -0.05 15.00
N TYR A 311 -3.81 1.08 15.25
CA TYR A 311 -3.38 2.42 14.84
C TYR A 311 -2.92 3.23 16.05
N MET A 312 -1.76 3.87 15.94
CA MET A 312 -1.18 4.73 16.96
C MET A 312 -0.68 6.04 16.32
N PRO A 313 -1.17 7.20 16.77
CA PRO A 313 -0.67 8.49 16.30
C PRO A 313 0.83 8.61 16.54
N ARG A 314 1.55 9.22 15.60
CA ARG A 314 2.99 9.49 15.71
C ARG A 314 3.31 10.93 15.31
N PRO A 315 4.29 11.57 15.98
CA PRO A 315 4.78 12.85 15.52
C PRO A 315 5.50 12.67 14.17
N GLY A 316 5.30 13.61 13.26
CA GLY A 316 5.95 13.56 11.95
C GLY A 316 5.42 14.63 11.01
N SER A 317 6.05 14.74 9.85
CA SER A 317 5.51 15.50 8.71
C SER A 317 6.09 14.97 7.41
N GLY A 318 5.33 15.09 6.34
CA GLY A 318 5.70 14.63 5.00
C GLY A 318 6.96 15.29 4.47
N SER A 319 7.75 14.53 3.72
CA SER A 319 8.91 15.04 3.01
C SER A 319 8.51 15.76 1.71
N ALA A 320 9.30 16.74 1.29
CA ALA A 320 9.09 17.39 0.00
C ALA A 320 9.17 16.35 -1.14
N ARG A 321 8.22 16.43 -2.09
CA ARG A 321 8.02 15.55 -3.26
C ARG A 321 7.20 14.27 -3.03
N THR A 322 6.56 14.10 -1.88
CA THR A 322 5.54 13.03 -1.69
C THR A 322 4.16 13.47 -2.18
N ALA A 323 3.28 12.50 -2.42
CA ALA A 323 1.91 12.76 -2.84
C ALA A 323 1.15 13.62 -1.83
N ALA A 324 1.19 13.24 -0.54
CA ALA A 324 0.55 13.99 0.54
C ALA A 324 1.07 15.43 0.63
N PHE A 325 2.39 15.64 0.56
CA PHE A 325 2.98 16.99 0.58
C PHE A 325 2.51 17.83 -0.63
N TRP A 326 2.51 17.23 -1.83
CA TRP A 326 2.06 17.90 -3.04
C TRP A 326 0.58 18.28 -2.94
N THR A 327 -0.31 17.36 -2.57
CA THR A 327 -1.74 17.65 -2.45
C THR A 327 -2.04 18.74 -1.41
N GLY A 328 -1.38 18.67 -0.25
CA GLY A 328 -1.54 19.71 0.79
C GLY A 328 -1.08 21.07 0.28
N THR A 329 0.05 21.13 -0.44
CA THR A 329 0.58 22.38 -1.02
C THR A 329 -0.32 22.93 -2.14
N GLN A 330 -0.76 22.06 -3.06
CA GLN A 330 -1.50 22.46 -4.26
C GLN A 330 -2.93 22.89 -3.95
N PHE A 331 -3.61 22.15 -3.07
CA PHE A 331 -5.04 22.34 -2.82
C PHE A 331 -5.36 22.97 -1.47
N GLY A 332 -4.40 23.03 -0.54
CA GLY A 332 -4.69 23.34 0.86
C GLY A 332 -5.47 22.24 1.56
N ALA A 333 -5.46 21.02 1.01
CA ALA A 333 -6.26 19.88 1.47
C ALA A 333 -5.75 19.30 2.80
N LEU A 334 -6.67 18.69 3.56
CA LEU A 334 -6.30 17.71 4.59
C LEU A 334 -5.62 16.53 3.88
N SER A 335 -4.32 16.39 4.07
CA SER A 335 -3.53 15.38 3.37
C SER A 335 -2.58 14.69 4.32
N LEU A 336 -2.47 13.37 4.21
CA LEU A 336 -1.60 12.56 5.05
C LEU A 336 -1.08 11.33 4.30
N THR A 337 0.07 10.85 4.75
CA THR A 337 0.53 9.50 4.41
C THR A 337 0.16 8.57 5.56
N LEU A 338 -0.54 7.48 5.26
CA LEU A 338 -0.89 6.44 6.21
C LEU A 338 0.00 5.21 5.96
N GLU A 339 0.67 4.74 7.00
CA GLU A 339 1.63 3.64 6.96
C GLU A 339 1.07 2.45 7.75
N MET A 340 1.00 1.27 7.13
CA MET A 340 0.64 0.02 7.80
C MET A 340 1.87 -0.88 8.01
N PRO A 341 1.98 -1.59 9.13
CA PRO A 341 3.19 -2.33 9.44
C PRO A 341 3.26 -3.65 8.64
N TYR A 342 4.48 -4.07 8.29
CA TYR A 342 4.73 -5.45 7.84
C TYR A 342 4.84 -6.43 9.01
N LYS A 343 5.14 -5.91 10.20
CA LYS A 343 5.33 -6.62 11.47
C LYS A 343 4.20 -6.33 12.44
N ASP A 344 4.29 -6.91 13.63
CA ASP A 344 3.30 -6.75 14.67
C ASP A 344 3.91 -6.31 15.99
N SER A 345 3.19 -5.46 16.72
CA SER A 345 3.47 -5.17 18.14
C SER A 345 2.83 -6.20 19.07
N GLU A 346 1.80 -6.89 18.60
CA GLU A 346 1.06 -7.95 19.30
C GLU A 346 0.73 -9.07 18.30
N PRO A 347 0.75 -10.35 18.65
CA PRO A 347 0.56 -11.41 17.67
C PRO A 347 -0.74 -11.26 16.86
N ARG A 348 -0.60 -11.20 15.52
CA ARG A 348 -1.65 -11.34 14.49
C ARG A 348 -2.47 -10.09 14.14
N LYS A 349 -2.10 -8.87 14.55
CA LYS A 349 -2.75 -7.66 14.03
C LYS A 349 -2.25 -7.28 12.63
N ALA A 350 -1.01 -7.52 12.24
CA ALA A 350 -0.52 -7.20 10.90
C ALA A 350 -0.87 -8.28 9.86
N CYS A 351 -2.10 -8.22 9.36
CA CYS A 351 -2.64 -9.09 8.31
C CYS A 351 -3.66 -8.36 7.43
N SER A 352 -4.05 -8.96 6.30
CA SER A 352 -5.02 -8.37 5.37
C SER A 352 -6.34 -7.98 6.02
N LYS A 353 -6.82 -8.73 7.02
CA LYS A 353 -8.05 -8.41 7.76
C LYS A 353 -7.97 -7.07 8.49
N SER A 354 -6.84 -6.79 9.14
CA SER A 354 -6.65 -5.52 9.83
C SER A 354 -6.43 -4.37 8.86
N CYS A 355 -5.78 -4.60 7.72
CA CYS A 355 -5.67 -3.62 6.65
C CYS A 355 -7.05 -3.21 6.12
N ARG A 356 -7.92 -4.18 5.81
CA ARG A 356 -9.33 -3.93 5.42
C ARG A 356 -10.06 -3.15 6.51
N ARG A 357 -9.98 -3.62 7.76
CA ARG A 357 -10.64 -2.95 8.88
C ARG A 357 -10.20 -1.50 9.02
N LEU A 358 -8.90 -1.21 8.87
CA LEU A 358 -8.38 0.16 8.91
C LEU A 358 -8.90 1.00 7.73
N GLY A 359 -9.04 0.42 6.55
CA GLY A 359 -9.69 1.05 5.39
C GLY A 359 -11.13 1.48 5.69
N SER A 360 -11.92 0.60 6.30
CA SER A 360 -13.29 0.93 6.71
C SER A 360 -13.31 2.02 7.78
N ILE A 361 -12.44 1.92 8.79
CA ILE A 361 -12.30 2.91 9.87
C ILE A 361 -11.94 4.29 9.32
N ALA A 362 -11.07 4.38 8.31
CA ALA A 362 -10.67 5.65 7.72
C ALA A 362 -11.86 6.36 7.04
N VAL A 363 -12.72 5.61 6.33
CA VAL A 363 -13.96 6.16 5.76
C VAL A 363 -14.90 6.64 6.86
N ASP A 364 -15.06 5.87 7.93
CA ASP A 364 -15.94 6.23 9.05
C ASP A 364 -15.45 7.45 9.83
N GLY A 365 -14.14 7.57 10.02
CA GLY A 365 -13.52 8.78 10.59
C GLY A 365 -13.77 10.00 9.72
N ILE A 366 -13.63 9.87 8.39
CA ILE A 366 -13.95 10.97 7.46
C ILE A 366 -15.44 11.31 7.50
N ARG A 367 -16.34 10.32 7.60
CA ARG A 367 -17.78 10.55 7.79
C ARG A 367 -18.06 11.33 9.08
N SER A 368 -17.36 11.05 10.18
CA SER A 368 -17.57 11.74 11.47
C SER A 368 -17.07 13.19 11.48
N LEU A 369 -16.08 13.52 10.66
CA LEU A 369 -15.69 14.91 10.43
C LEU A 369 -16.81 15.70 9.74
N GLY A 370 -17.55 15.06 8.84
CA GLY A 370 -18.83 15.55 8.32
C GLY A 370 -18.71 16.90 7.60
N PRO A 371 -19.66 17.85 7.81
CA PRO A 371 -19.65 19.16 7.16
C PRO A 371 -18.42 20.04 7.47
N ARG A 372 -17.63 19.68 8.49
CA ARG A 372 -16.39 20.39 8.85
C ARG A 372 -15.28 20.17 7.82
N LEU A 373 -15.40 19.12 7.01
CA LEU A 373 -14.62 18.94 5.79
C LEU A 373 -15.03 19.99 4.76
N GLY A 374 -14.62 21.24 5.00
CA GLY A 374 -14.87 22.36 4.12
C GLY A 374 -14.06 22.27 2.83
N ARG A 375 -14.45 23.06 1.83
CA ARG A 375 -13.68 23.22 0.61
C ARG A 375 -12.51 24.14 0.88
N PHE A 376 -11.30 23.58 0.91
CA PHE A 376 -10.07 24.32 1.18
C PHE A 376 -9.45 24.94 -0.08
N ARG A 377 -10.14 24.81 -1.22
CA ARG A 377 -9.69 25.30 -2.52
C ARG A 377 -9.33 26.78 -2.41
N ARG A 378 -8.02 27.07 -2.51
CA ARG A 378 -7.57 28.44 -2.81
C ARG A 378 -8.36 28.91 -4.03
N SER A 379 -9.05 30.04 -3.92
CA SER A 379 -9.78 30.61 -5.05
C SER A 379 -8.85 30.61 -6.26
N ARG A 380 -9.14 29.77 -7.26
CA ARG A 380 -8.44 29.85 -8.53
C ARG A 380 -8.78 31.23 -9.08
N LYS A 381 -7.90 32.22 -8.88
CA LYS A 381 -7.79 33.31 -9.84
C LYS A 381 -7.43 32.60 -11.14
N ARG A 382 -8.43 32.34 -11.97
CA ARG A 382 -8.20 31.91 -13.35
C ARG A 382 -7.24 32.96 -13.95
N PRO A 383 -6.17 32.54 -14.64
CA PRO A 383 -5.32 33.49 -15.35
C PRO A 383 -6.13 34.30 -16.36
#